data_AF-A0A496YQ06-F1
#
_entry.id   AF-A0A496YQ06-F1
#
_cell.length_a   1.000
_cell.length_b   1.000
_cell.length_c   1.000
_cell.angle_alpha   90.00
_cell.angle_beta   90.00
_cell.angle_gamma   90.00
#
_symmetry.space_group_name_H-M   'P 1'
#
loop_
_entity.id
_entity.type
_entity.pdbx_description
1 polymer ?
#
loop_
_entity_poly.entity_id
_entity_poly.type
_entity_poly.pdbx_seq_one_letter_code
_entity_poly.pdbx_strand_id
1 'polypeptide(L)' 'MKMKLEELVAGKEDNEKVEVEGNALPVLALKNLMKDGYVFLKPYKENNTYSVWGKNCTACFTPEEIAERA' A
#
# COMPACT_ATOMS: atom_id res chain seq x y z
N MET A 1 -9.36 -5.80 -7.20
CA MET A 1 -10.29 -5.13 -6.26
C MET A 1 -9.58 -3.92 -5.64
N LYS A 2 -10.30 -2.90 -5.16
CA LYS A 2 -9.68 -1.82 -4.35
C LYS A 2 -9.71 -2.22 -2.88
N MET A 3 -8.62 -1.99 -2.17
CA MET A 3 -8.43 -2.29 -0.74
C MET A 3 -8.21 -0.98 0.01
N LYS A 4 -8.68 -0.87 1.26
CA LYS A 4 -8.33 0.25 2.12
C LYS A 4 -7.01 -0.04 2.81
N LEU A 5 -6.11 0.95 2.82
CA LEU A 5 -4.83 0.84 3.53
C LEU A 5 -5.06 0.56 5.03
N GLU A 6 -6.04 1.22 5.63
CA GLU A 6 -6.43 1.01 7.04
C GLU A 6 -6.79 -0.45 7.33
N GLU A 7 -7.55 -1.10 6.44
CA GLU A 7 -7.94 -2.50 6.62
C GLU A 7 -6.78 -3.47 6.38
N LEU A 8 -5.84 -3.11 5.51
CA LEU A 8 -4.64 -3.90 5.26
C LEU A 8 -3.71 -3.93 6.48
N VAL A 9 -3.59 -2.79 7.17
CA VAL A 9 -2.70 -2.64 8.33
C VAL A 9 -3.41 -2.88 9.67
N ALA A 10 -4.73 -3.04 9.67
CA ALA A 10 -5.53 -3.25 10.88
C ALA A 10 -5.08 -4.51 11.63
N GLY A 11 -4.72 -4.35 12.90
CA GLY A 11 -4.26 -5.44 13.75
C GLY A 11 -2.84 -5.94 13.44
N LYS A 12 -2.06 -5.21 12.63
CA LYS A 12 -0.68 -5.56 12.29
C LYS A 12 0.34 -4.56 12.79
N GLU A 13 1.51 -5.08 13.15
CA GLU A 13 2.62 -4.28 13.65
C GLU A 13 3.45 -3.67 12.52
N ASP A 14 4.16 -2.57 12.80
CA ASP A 14 4.95 -1.84 11.79
C ASP A 14 6.03 -2.68 11.12
N ASN A 15 6.62 -3.64 11.85
CA ASN A 15 7.65 -4.54 11.34
C ASN A 15 7.09 -5.73 10.55
N GLU A 16 5.77 -5.88 10.46
CA GLU A 16 5.16 -6.96 9.69
C GLU A 16 5.05 -6.62 8.21
N LYS A 17 4.80 -7.68 7.42
CA LYS A 17 4.46 -7.57 6.00
C LYS A 17 3.05 -8.09 5.77
N VAL A 18 2.38 -7.52 4.78
CA VAL A 18 1.05 -7.93 4.31
C VAL A 18 1.14 -8.43 2.89
N GLU A 19 0.50 -9.57 2.64
CA GLU A 19 0.41 -10.09 1.29
C GLU A 19 -0.72 -9.37 0.55
N VAL A 20 -0.36 -8.69 -0.54
CA VAL A 20 -1.31 -7.99 -1.41
C VAL A 20 -1.10 -8.46 -2.84
N GLU A 21 -2.03 -9.32 -3.29
CA GLU A 21 -2.03 -9.93 -4.63
C GLU A 21 -0.71 -10.64 -5.01
N GLY A 22 -0.09 -11.29 -4.04
CA GLY A 22 1.10 -12.12 -4.22
C GLY A 22 2.44 -11.42 -3.93
N ASN A 23 2.43 -10.13 -3.56
CA ASN A 23 3.62 -9.44 -3.07
C ASN A 23 3.49 -9.13 -1.58
N ALA A 24 4.59 -9.25 -0.84
CA ALA A 24 4.66 -8.90 0.57
C ALA A 24 5.06 -7.42 0.73
N LEU A 25 4.10 -6.57 1.08
CA LEU A 25 4.31 -5.14 1.32
C LEU A 25 4.53 -4.88 2.81
N PRO A 26 5.54 -4.08 3.21
CA PRO A 26 5.75 -3.73 4.62
C PRO A 26 4.62 -2.85 5.17
N VAL A 27 4.13 -3.18 6.36
CA VAL A 27 3.06 -2.44 7.04
C VAL A 27 3.46 -1.00 7.29
N LEU A 28 4.72 -0.76 7.69
CA LEU A 28 5.26 0.58 7.91
C LEU A 28 5.14 1.47 6.66
N ALA A 29 5.45 0.94 5.47
CA ALA A 29 5.29 1.69 4.22
C ALA A 29 3.83 2.03 3.93
N LEU A 30 2.90 1.09 4.16
CA LEU A 30 1.47 1.33 3.98
C LEU A 30 0.96 2.40 4.95
N LYS A 31 1.44 2.40 6.19
CA LYS A 31 1.15 3.44 7.19
C LYS A 31 1.75 4.79 6.79
N ASN A 32 2.94 4.82 6.21
CA ASN A 32 3.54 6.06 5.69
C ASN A 32 2.74 6.62 4.51
N LEU A 33 2.24 5.76 3.61
CA LEU A 33 1.28 6.18 2.57
C LEU A 33 -0.01 6.76 3.18
N MET A 34 -0.51 6.20 4.29
CA MET A 34 -1.64 6.79 5.00
C MET A 34 -1.32 8.18 5.58
N LYS A 35 -0.10 8.39 6.10
CA LYS A 35 0.35 9.71 6.57
C LYS A 35 0.48 10.73 5.44
N ASP A 36 0.88 10.29 4.23
CA ASP A 36 0.87 11.10 3.00
C ASP A 36 -0.57 11.46 2.52
N GLY A 37 -1.60 10.86 3.13
CA GLY A 37 -3.00 11.12 2.82
C GLY A 37 -3.62 10.14 1.83
N TYR A 38 -2.94 9.04 1.49
CA TYR A 38 -3.53 7.95 0.71
C TYR A 38 -4.47 7.12 1.59
N VAL A 39 -5.55 6.61 0.99
CA VAL A 39 -6.60 5.87 1.72
C VAL A 39 -6.83 4.49 1.10
N PHE A 40 -6.80 4.43 -0.21
CA PHE A 40 -7.06 3.23 -0.99
C PHE A 40 -5.82 2.79 -1.75
N LEU A 41 -5.73 1.48 -1.95
CA LEU A 41 -4.69 0.81 -2.71
C LEU A 41 -5.35 -0.20 -3.64
N LYS A 42 -4.89 -0.26 -4.89
CA LYS A 42 -5.30 -1.27 -5.86
C LYS A 42 -4.08 -1.85 -6.57
N PRO A 43 -3.82 -3.14 -6.40
CA PRO A 43 -2.82 -3.84 -7.18
C PRO A 43 -3.26 -4.02 -8.64
N TYR A 44 -2.29 -3.99 -9.54
CA TYR A 44 -2.39 -4.30 -10.96
C TYR A 44 -1.36 -5.37 -11.29
N LYS A 45 -1.83 -6.62 -11.40
CA LYS A 45 -0.97 -7.78 -11.73
C LYS A 45 -0.27 -7.65 -13.08
N GLU A 46 -0.95 -7.07 -14.07
CA GLU A 46 -0.47 -6.98 -15.45
C GLU A 46 0.81 -6.17 -15.58
N ASN A 47 0.97 -5.13 -14.76
CA ASN A 47 2.15 -4.25 -14.77
C ASN A 47 2.98 -4.33 -13.47
N ASN A 48 2.59 -5.20 -12.53
CA ASN A 48 3.18 -5.29 -11.20
C ASN A 48 3.26 -3.93 -10.46
N THR A 49 2.17 -3.16 -10.53
CA THR A 49 2.08 -1.83 -9.91
C THR A 49 0.88 -1.70 -8.98
N TYR A 50 0.92 -0.67 -8.15
CA TYR A 50 -0.09 -0.34 -7.15
C TYR A 50 -0.55 1.08 -7.40
N SER A 51 -1.82 1.25 -7.75
CA SER A 51 -2.42 2.58 -7.70
C SER A 51 -2.87 2.84 -6.28
N VAL A 52 -2.47 3.98 -5.73
CA VAL A 52 -2.88 4.45 -4.41
C VAL A 52 -3.54 5.82 -4.55
N TRP A 53 -4.60 6.05 -3.78
CA TRP A 53 -5.31 7.32 -3.83
C TRP A 53 -6.02 7.65 -2.52
N GLY A 54 -6.20 8.94 -2.28
CA GLY A 54 -6.92 9.51 -1.15
C GLY A 54 -7.93 10.54 -1.60
N LYS A 55 -8.29 11.46 -0.70
CA LYS A 55 -9.22 12.56 -1.03
C LYS A 55 -8.63 13.55 -2.05
N ASN A 56 -7.35 13.89 -1.91
CA ASN A 56 -6.69 14.93 -2.72
C ASN A 56 -5.40 14.45 -3.42
N CYS A 57 -5.03 13.17 -3.30
CA CYS A 57 -3.77 12.65 -3.83
C CYS A 57 -4.00 11.32 -4.55
N THR A 58 -3.31 11.11 -5.66
CA THR A 58 -3.30 9.85 -6.43
C THR A 58 -1.89 9.60 -6.91
N ALA A 59 -1.40 8.38 -6.78
CA ALA A 59 -0.09 7.97 -7.27
C ALA A 59 -0.11 6.51 -7.73
N CYS A 60 0.92 6.13 -8.48
CA CYS A 60 1.19 4.76 -8.88
C CYS A 60 2.60 4.41 -8.41
N PHE A 61 2.74 3.28 -7.74
CA PHE A 61 4.01 2.80 -7.20
C PHE A 61 4.21 1.33 -7.56
N THR A 62 5.46 0.92 -7.74
CA THR A 62 5.87 -0.48 -7.76
C THR A 62 5.93 -1.05 -6.34
N PRO A 63 5.92 -2.39 -6.15
CA PRO A 63 6.14 -2.99 -4.83
C PRO A 63 7.46 -2.55 -4.19
N GLU A 64 8.49 -2.35 -5.02
CA GLU A 64 9.82 -1.89 -4.59
C GLU A 64 9.76 -0.45 -4.06
N GLU A 65 9.13 0.47 -4.80
CA GLU A 65 8.94 1.86 -4.35
C GLU A 65 8.08 1.96 -3.08
N ILE A 66 7.10 1.07 -2.91
CA ILE A 66 6.36 0.98 -1.65
C ILE A 66 7.30 0.50 -0.55
N ALA A 67 8.10 -0.54 -0.78
CA ALA A 67 9.02 -1.07 0.22
C ALA A 67 10.08 -0.06 0.67
N GLU A 68 10.56 0.80 -0.24
CA GLU A 68 11.50 1.89 0.09
C GLU A 68 10.90 2.97 0.99
N ARG A 69 9.57 3.04 1.11
CA ARG A 69 8.86 3.98 1.99
C ARG A 69 8.65 3.44 3.40
N ALA A 70 9.17 2.25 3.74
CA ALA A 70 9.12 1.71 5.10
C ALA A 70 10.11 2.44 6.01
#